data_AF-A0A524B131-F1
#
_entry.id   AF-A0A524B131-F1
#
_cell.length_a   1.000
_cell.length_b   1.000
_cell.length_c   1.000
_cell.angle_alpha   90.00
_cell.angle_beta   90.00
_cell.angle_gamma   90.00
#
_symmetry.space_group_name_H-M   'P 1'
#
loop_
_entity.id
_entity.type
_entity.pdbx_description
1 polymer ?
#
loop_
_entity_poly.entity_id
_entity_poly.type
_entity_poly.pdbx_seq_one_letter_code
_entity_poly.pdbx_strand_id
1 'polypeptide(L)' 'MRDRLRIIAAILSTPSLWSTALRVAWRLIPTRWWRTRPHLPLPSGAYLRFRLETYYGGQTARFAPEDVLKYLRWVREWG' A
#
# COMPACT_ATOMS: atom_id res chain seq x y z
N MET A 1 -8.12 11.51 -3.60
CA MET A 1 -8.99 10.60 -2.82
C MET A 1 -9.53 9.43 -3.62
N ARG A 2 -10.04 9.65 -4.85
CA ARG A 2 -10.64 8.62 -5.72
C ARG A 2 -9.74 7.39 -5.99
N ASP A 3 -8.43 7.59 -6.10
CA ASP A 3 -7.48 6.51 -6.43
C ASP A 3 -7.23 5.56 -5.25
N ARG A 4 -7.23 6.06 -4.01
CA ARG A 4 -7.10 5.22 -2.81
C ARG A 4 -8.29 4.28 -2.63
N LEU A 5 -9.49 4.78 -2.89
CA LEU A 5 -10.72 3.96 -2.83
C LEU A 5 -10.70 2.86 -3.89
N ARG A 6 -10.19 3.16 -5.09
CA ARG A 6 -10.02 2.15 -6.15
C ARG A 6 -9.00 1.09 -5.79
N ILE A 7 -7.89 1.46 -5.15
CA ILE A 7 -6.90 0.50 -4.65
C ILE A 7 -7.53 -0.41 -3.59
N ILE A 8 -8.23 0.17 -2.61
CA ILE A 8 -8.91 -0.58 -1.56
C ILE A 8 -9.94 -1.54 -2.18
N ALA A 9 -10.79 -1.05 -3.09
CA ALA A 9 -11.76 -1.88 -3.80
C ALA A 9 -11.09 -3.00 -4.60
N ALA A 10 -10.01 -2.72 -5.32
CA ALA A 10 -9.29 -3.71 -6.11
C ALA A 10 -8.67 -4.83 -5.26
N ILE A 11 -8.13 -4.48 -4.08
CA ILE A 11 -7.63 -5.46 -3.10
C ILE A 11 -8.80 -6.28 -2.53
N LEU A 12 -9.89 -5.62 -2.13
CA LEU A 12 -11.09 -6.30 -1.62
C LEU A 12 -11.71 -7.26 -2.65
N SER A 13 -11.70 -6.91 -3.94
CA SER A 13 -12.17 -7.79 -5.02
C SER A 13 -11.25 -8.97 -5.32
N THR A 14 -10.03 -9.03 -4.74
CA THR A 14 -9.06 -10.10 -4.98
C THR A 14 -8.75 -10.90 -3.70
N PRO A 15 -9.65 -11.80 -3.25
CA PRO A 15 -9.55 -12.49 -1.97
C PRO A 15 -8.27 -13.34 -1.82
N SER A 16 -7.74 -13.86 -2.93
CA SER A 16 -6.49 -14.64 -2.93
C SER A 16 -5.23 -13.83 -2.60
N LEU A 17 -5.33 -12.50 -2.51
CA LEU A 17 -4.22 -11.60 -2.15
C LEU A 17 -4.38 -10.96 -0.77
N TRP A 18 -5.47 -11.23 -0.03
CA TRP A 18 -5.73 -10.55 1.25
C TRP A 18 -4.66 -10.84 2.30
N SER A 19 -4.24 -12.09 2.45
CA SER A 19 -3.19 -12.48 3.40
C SER A 19 -1.87 -11.80 3.08
N THR A 20 -1.48 -11.76 1.81
CA THR A 20 -0.27 -11.06 1.34
C THR A 20 -0.40 -9.56 1.54
N ALA A 21 -1.56 -8.96 1.22
CA ALA A 21 -1.83 -7.54 1.41
C ALA A 21 -1.70 -7.14 2.88
N LEU A 22 -2.27 -7.92 3.78
CA LEU A 22 -2.14 -7.71 5.22
C LEU A 22 -0.69 -7.84 5.68
N ARG A 23 0.03 -8.89 5.25
CA ARG A 23 1.44 -9.09 5.61
C ARG A 23 2.31 -7.92 5.16
N VAL A 24 2.15 -7.47 3.91
CA VAL A 24 2.86 -6.30 3.39
C VAL A 24 2.48 -5.05 4.18
N ALA A 25 1.20 -4.82 4.44
CA ALA A 25 0.75 -3.68 5.23
C ALA A 25 1.39 -3.68 6.61
N TRP A 26 1.37 -4.81 7.33
CA TRP A 26 1.98 -4.96 8.66
C TRP A 26 3.46 -4.62 8.68
N ARG A 27 4.21 -4.98 7.63
CA ARG A 27 5.64 -4.65 7.51
C ARG A 27 5.89 -3.14 7.30
N LEU A 28 4.91 -2.43 6.75
CA LEU A 28 5.00 -1.00 6.45
C LEU A 28 4.43 -0.11 7.56
N ILE A 29 3.68 -0.70 8.49
CA ILE A 29 3.09 0.00 9.63
C ILE A 29 4.20 0.26 10.67
N PRO A 30 4.40 1.52 11.11
CA PRO A 30 5.41 1.83 12.12
C PRO A 30 5.03 1.22 13.48
N THR A 31 6.01 0.73 14.25
CA THR A 31 5.81 0.06 15.55
C THR A 31 5.08 0.89 16.61
N ARG A 32 4.94 2.21 16.45
CA ARG A 32 4.22 3.10 17.38
C ARG A 32 3.07 3.85 16.70
N TRP A 33 2.42 3.24 15.70
CA TRP A 33 1.30 3.83 14.97
C TRP A 33 0.19 4.36 15.89
N TRP A 34 -0.07 3.71 17.02
CA TRP A 34 -1.08 4.13 18.00
C TRP A 34 -0.73 5.41 18.76
N ARG A 35 0.52 5.88 18.73
CA ARG A 35 0.93 7.13 19.40
C ARG A 35 0.64 8.38 18.58
N THR A 36 0.38 8.23 17.28
CA THR A 36 0.22 9.37 16.36
C THR A 36 -1.17 9.32 15.74
N ARG A 37 -1.89 10.45 15.75
CA ARG A 37 -3.16 10.56 15.00
C ARG A 37 -2.90 10.22 13.51
N PRO A 38 -3.79 9.46 12.84
CA PRO A 38 -5.15 9.13 13.22
C PRO A 38 -5.31 7.83 14.05
N HIS A 39 -4.27 7.33 14.72
CA HIS A 39 -4.30 6.09 15.51
C HIS A 39 -4.76 4.87 14.71
N LEU A 40 -4.51 4.88 13.40
CA LEU A 40 -4.79 3.76 12.51
C LEU A 40 -3.48 3.11 12.08
N PRO A 41 -3.47 1.78 11.86
CA PRO A 41 -2.31 1.06 11.36
C PRO A 41 -2.13 1.37 9.86
N LEU A 42 -1.59 2.55 9.57
CA LEU A 42 -1.34 3.04 8.21
C LEU A 42 0.16 3.25 7.98
N PRO A 43 0.65 2.98 6.76
CA PRO A 43 2.01 3.37 6.37
C PRO A 43 2.19 4.88 6.50
N SER A 44 3.40 5.31 6.86
CA SER A 44 3.69 6.74 6.99
C SER A 44 3.56 7.45 5.63
N GLY A 45 3.07 8.69 5.64
CA GLY A 45 2.97 9.50 4.42
C GLY A 45 4.35 9.76 3.78
N ALA A 46 5.40 9.87 4.60
CA ALA A 46 6.78 9.99 4.14
C ALA A 46 7.24 8.74 3.37
N TYR A 47 6.92 7.54 3.86
CA TYR A 47 7.23 6.29 3.15
C TYR A 47 6.49 6.22 1.81
N LEU A 48 5.20 6.56 1.79
CA LEU A 48 4.40 6.52 0.55
C LEU A 48 4.91 7.52 -0.49
N ARG A 49 5.30 8.73 -0.07
CA ARG A 49 5.91 9.73 -0.96
C ARG A 49 7.24 9.25 -1.53
N PHE A 50 8.12 8.72 -0.69
CA PHE A 50 9.38 8.12 -1.14
C PHE A 50 9.13 7.01 -2.18
N ARG A 51 8.17 6.12 -1.90
CA ARG A 51 7.82 5.02 -2.80
C ARG A 51 7.31 5.52 -4.15
N LEU A 52 6.50 6.58 -4.16
CA LEU A 52 6.00 7.21 -5.38
C LEU A 52 7.14 7.83 -6.19
N GLU A 53 8.02 8.58 -5.54
CA GLU A 53 9.16 9.24 -6.18
C GLU A 53 10.10 8.22 -6.83
N THR A 54 10.44 7.13 -6.14
CA THR A 54 11.36 6.13 -6.69
C THR A 54 10.72 5.26 -7.77
N TYR A 55 9.44 4.89 -7.64
CA TYR A 55 8.79 3.97 -8.57
C TYR A 55 8.24 4.66 -9.82
N TYR A 56 7.70 5.88 -9.67
CA TYR A 56 7.04 6.61 -10.76
C TYR A 56 7.80 7.86 -11.23
N GLY A 57 8.88 8.25 -10.55
CA GLY A 57 9.78 9.32 -11.00
C GLY A 57 9.23 10.74 -10.92
N GLY A 58 8.16 11.01 -10.17
CA GLY A 58 7.59 12.36 -10.12
C GLY A 58 6.65 12.67 -8.95
N GLN A 59 6.58 13.96 -8.58
CA GLN A 59 5.78 14.48 -7.46
C GLN A 59 4.25 14.42 -7.70
N THR A 60 3.82 14.28 -8.95
CA THR A 60 2.40 14.19 -9.35
C THR A 60 1.91 12.76 -9.56
N ALA A 61 2.81 11.77 -9.43
CA ALA A 61 2.48 10.38 -9.65
C ALA A 61 1.46 9.88 -8.60
N ARG A 62 0.54 9.03 -9.07
CA ARG A 62 -0.49 8.41 -8.25
C ARG A 62 -0.33 6.91 -8.31
N PHE A 63 -0.54 6.24 -7.18
CA PHE A 63 -0.60 4.78 -7.15
C PHE A 63 -1.73 4.30 -8.06
N ALA A 64 -1.38 3.50 -9.06
CA ALA A 64 -2.34 2.80 -9.90
C ALA A 64 -2.78 1.51 -9.18
N PRO A 65 -4.10 1.20 -9.07
CA PRO A 65 -4.57 -0.05 -8.48
C PRO A 65 -3.92 -1.30 -9.06
N GLU A 66 -3.63 -1.28 -10.35
CA GLU A 66 -3.09 -2.36 -11.15
C GLU A 66 -1.65 -2.66 -10.73
N ASP A 67 -0.86 -1.62 -10.46
CA ASP A 67 0.51 -1.74 -9.95
C ASP A 67 0.54 -2.31 -8.54
N VAL A 68 -0.40 -1.90 -7.68
CA VAL A 68 -0.52 -2.44 -6.32
C VAL A 68 -0.84 -3.93 -6.38
N LEU A 69 -1.80 -4.34 -7.21
CA LEU A 69 -2.13 -5.75 -7.38
C LEU A 69 -0.96 -6.54 -8.00
N LYS A 70 -0.22 -5.95 -8.95
CA LYS A 70 0.97 -6.56 -9.55
C LYS A 70 2.05 -6.80 -8.48
N TYR A 71 2.30 -5.81 -7.64
CA TYR A 71 3.23 -5.94 -6.52
C TYR A 71 2.80 -7.01 -5.52
N LEU A 72 1.53 -7.06 -5.14
CA LEU A 72 1.01 -8.07 -4.22
C LEU A 72 1.11 -9.49 -4.78
N ARG A 73 0.86 -9.67 -6.09
CA ARG A 73 1.08 -10.96 -6.76
C ARG A 73 2.55 -11.36 -6.72
N TRP A 74 3.44 -10.43 -7.05
CA TRP A 74 4.88 -10.66 -7.00
C TRP A 74 5.36 -11.05 -5.59
N VAL A 75 4.92 -10.35 -4.54
CA VAL A 75 5.26 -10.71 -3.16
C VAL A 75 4.69 -12.08 -2.78
N ARG A 76 3.50 -12.46 -3.27
CA ARG A 76 2.95 -13.79 -2.99
C ARG A 76 3.78 -14.90 -3.64
N GLU A 77 4.31 -14.66 -4.83
CA GLU A 77 5.08 -15.64 -5.60
C GLU A 77 6.53 -15.75 -5.12
N TRP A 78 7.13 -14.65 -4.64
CA TRP A 78 8.57 -14.55 -4.40
C TRP A 78 8.97 -14.02 -3.01
N GLY A 79 8.04 -13.69 -2.12
CA GLY A 79 8.28 -13.03 -0.83
C GLY A 79 7.92 -13.85 0.40
#